data_AF-A0A947FRI7-F1
#
_entry.id   AF-A0A947FRI7-F1
#
_cell.length_a   1.000
_cell.length_b   1.000
_cell.length_c   1.000
_cell.angle_alpha   90.00
_cell.angle_beta   90.00
_cell.angle_gamma   90.00
#
_symmetry.space_group_name_H-M   'P 1'
#
loop_
_entity.id
_entity.type
_entity.pdbx_description
1 polymer ?
#
loop_
_entity_poly.entity_id
_entity_poly.type
_entity_poly.pdbx_seq_one_letter_code
_entity_poly.pdbx_strand_id
1 'polypeptide(L)'
;MRAAGKPFAIRHMPGFPVIAMVCFFALYLPLAPLVIYSFNAGNSIALWEGLSLRWYVAAWENELVKEAAIRSLIVASCASLFATILATLAALGTTRTRPYRG
;
A
#
# COMPACT_ATOMS: atom_id res chain seq x y z
N MET A 1 38.87 2.64 -33.84
CA MET A 1 38.73 2.65 -32.35
C MET A 1 37.48 3.44 -31.99
N ARG A 2 36.39 2.78 -31.57
CA ARG A 2 35.15 3.44 -31.13
C ARG A 2 35.27 3.74 -29.63
N ALA A 3 35.11 5.01 -29.25
CA ALA A 3 35.13 5.43 -27.85
C ALA A 3 33.95 4.78 -27.11
N ALA A 4 34.25 4.01 -26.07
CA ALA A 4 33.24 3.46 -25.16
C ALA A 4 32.61 4.62 -24.37
N GLY A 5 31.33 4.89 -24.61
CA GLY A 5 30.56 5.87 -23.84
C GLY A 5 30.49 5.45 -22.37
N LYS A 6 30.74 6.39 -21.45
CA LYS A 6 30.66 6.16 -20.01
C LYS A 6 29.25 5.67 -19.63
N PRO A 7 29.09 4.62 -18.80
CA PRO A 7 27.78 4.14 -18.40
C PRO A 7 27.05 5.23 -17.61
N PHE A 8 25.79 5.49 -17.98
CA PHE A 8 24.91 6.42 -17.28
C PHE A 8 24.71 5.95 -15.83
N ALA A 9 25.33 6.66 -14.88
CA ALA A 9 25.29 6.30 -13.46
C ALA A 9 24.00 6.84 -12.81
N ILE A 10 22.92 6.05 -12.86
CA ILE A 10 21.57 6.36 -12.30
C ILE A 10 21.56 6.41 -10.75
N ARG A 11 22.67 6.06 -10.09
CA ARG A 11 22.70 5.79 -8.64
C ARG A 11 22.46 7.02 -7.74
N HIS A 12 22.66 8.23 -8.24
CA HIS A 12 22.47 9.45 -7.45
C HIS A 12 21.76 10.52 -8.29
N MET A 13 20.43 10.51 -8.24
CA MET A 13 19.61 11.63 -8.70
C MET A 13 19.43 12.60 -7.53
N PRO A 14 20.11 13.78 -7.53
CA PRO A 14 19.91 14.78 -6.49
C PRO A 14 18.44 15.23 -6.53
N GLY A 15 17.74 15.09 -5.41
CA GLY A 15 16.31 15.43 -5.28
C GLY A 15 15.35 14.24 -5.18
N PHE A 16 15.73 13.04 -5.63
CA PHE A 16 14.93 11.83 -5.40
C PHE A 16 14.57 11.59 -3.92
N PRO A 17 15.51 11.66 -2.95
CA PRO A 17 15.16 11.43 -1.55
C PRO A 17 14.21 12.49 -0.99
N VAL A 18 14.32 13.74 -1.44
CA VAL A 18 13.44 14.83 -1.01
C VAL A 18 12.03 14.61 -1.52
N ILE A 19 11.88 14.28 -2.81
CA ILE A 19 10.57 13.98 -3.42
C ILE A 19 9.94 12.75 -2.75
N ALA A 20 10.73 11.68 -2.54
CA ALA A 20 10.24 10.48 -1.85
C ALA A 20 9.76 10.80 -0.42
N MET A 21 10.50 11.62 0.32
CA MET A 21 10.13 12.05 1.68
C MET A 21 8.82 12.87 1.68
N VAL A 22 8.69 13.83 0.76
CA VAL A 22 7.47 14.64 0.62
C VAL A 22 6.28 13.77 0.27
N CYS A 23 6.40 12.86 -0.70
CA CYS A 23 5.35 11.91 -1.04
C CYS A 23 4.96 11.03 0.16
N PHE A 24 5.94 10.53 0.91
CA PHE A 24 5.69 9.72 2.09
C PHE A 24 4.88 10.51 3.13
N PHE A 25 5.33 11.71 3.52
CA PHE A 25 4.59 12.51 4.50
C PHE A 25 3.20 12.91 3.98
N ALA A 26 3.06 13.29 2.72
CA ALA A 26 1.77 13.65 2.16
C ALA A 26 0.74 12.50 2.24
N LEU A 27 1.18 11.25 2.07
CA LEU A 27 0.32 10.07 2.14
C LEU A 27 0.04 9.62 3.58
N TYR A 28 1.03 9.64 4.47
CA TYR A 28 0.91 9.07 5.82
C TYR A 28 0.52 10.07 6.90
N LEU A 29 0.83 11.36 6.76
CA LEU A 29 0.44 12.39 7.72
C LEU A 29 -1.08 12.46 8.00
N PRO A 30 -1.99 12.37 7.00
CA PRO A 30 -3.42 12.36 7.29
C PRO A 30 -3.90 11.09 8.03
N LEU A 31 -3.09 10.02 8.07
CA LEU A 31 -3.37 8.83 8.85
C LEU A 31 -2.94 8.97 10.32
N ALA A 32 -2.10 9.96 10.66
CA ALA A 32 -1.59 10.14 12.02
C ALA A 32 -2.70 10.37 13.06
N PRO A 33 -3.73 11.21 12.81
CA PRO A 33 -4.85 11.35 13.73
C PRO A 33 -5.60 10.02 13.93
N LEU A 34 -5.84 9.25 12.87
CA LEU A 34 -6.49 7.94 12.98
C LEU A 34 -5.73 6.99 13.92
N VAL A 35 -4.40 6.96 13.81
CA VAL A 35 -3.56 6.16 14.70
C VAL A 35 -3.58 6.70 16.13
N ILE A 36 -3.47 8.02 16.32
CA ILE A 36 -3.48 8.61 17.67
C ILE A 36 -4.82 8.36 18.37
N TYR A 37 -5.93 8.57 17.66
CA TYR A 37 -7.27 8.39 18.21
C TYR A 37 -7.67 6.92 18.38
N SER A 38 -7.04 5.96 17.69
CA SER A 38 -7.28 4.53 17.96
C SER A 38 -6.83 4.12 19.36
N PHE A 39 -5.94 4.89 19.99
CA PHE A 39 -5.52 4.73 21.37
C PHE A 39 -6.32 5.59 22.36
N ASN A 40 -7.37 6.31 21.94
CA ASN A 40 -8.15 7.15 22.86
C ASN A 40 -9.14 6.28 23.68
N ALA A 41 -9.16 6.47 25.00
CA ALA A 41 -10.11 5.81 25.90
C ALA A 41 -11.57 6.29 25.71
N GLY A 42 -11.79 7.42 25.07
CA GLY A 42 -13.10 8.04 24.88
C GLY A 42 -13.80 7.59 23.61
N ASN A 43 -15.11 7.88 23.55
CA ASN A 43 -15.93 7.70 22.33
C ASN A 43 -15.93 8.96 21.43
N SER A 44 -15.38 10.06 21.93
CA SER A 44 -15.36 11.34 21.24
C SER A 44 -13.99 11.60 20.61
N ILE A 45 -13.99 11.98 19.33
CA ILE A 45 -12.78 12.45 18.63
C ILE A 45 -12.38 13.85 19.15
N ALA A 46 -13.33 14.60 19.72
CA ALA A 46 -13.11 15.96 20.20
C ALA A 46 -12.45 16.04 21.60
N LEU A 47 -12.49 14.95 22.37
CA LEU A 47 -12.00 14.93 23.75
C LEU A 47 -10.99 13.80 23.93
N TRP A 48 -9.80 14.13 24.43
CA TRP A 48 -8.79 13.14 24.76
C TRP A 48 -9.00 12.61 26.19
N GLU A 49 -9.45 11.37 26.31
CA GLU A 49 -9.78 10.76 27.61
C GLU A 49 -8.66 9.85 28.16
N GLY A 50 -7.49 9.83 27.52
CA GLY A 50 -6.32 9.04 27.92
C GLY A 50 -5.96 7.93 26.92
N LEU A 51 -4.81 7.28 27.16
CA LEU A 51 -4.30 6.21 26.31
C LEU A 51 -4.90 4.85 26.72
N SER A 52 -5.45 4.10 25.76
CA SER A 52 -6.14 2.82 25.99
C SER A 52 -6.11 1.92 24.75
N LEU A 53 -6.15 0.61 24.98
CA LEU A 53 -6.30 -0.42 23.93
C LEU A 53 -7.73 -0.95 23.81
N ARG A 54 -8.70 -0.32 24.50
CA ARG A 54 -10.08 -0.82 24.59
C ARG A 54 -10.69 -1.14 23.23
N TRP A 55 -10.49 -0.28 22.23
CA TRP A 55 -11.05 -0.46 20.89
C TRP A 55 -10.49 -1.68 20.16
N TYR A 56 -9.22 -2.01 20.38
CA TYR A 56 -8.63 -3.22 19.83
C TYR A 56 -9.22 -4.48 20.48
N VAL A 57 -9.43 -4.46 21.80
CA VAL A 57 -10.10 -5.55 22.52
C VAL A 57 -11.56 -5.68 22.07
N ALA A 58 -12.29 -4.58 21.98
CA ALA A 58 -13.68 -4.56 21.52
C ALA A 58 -13.82 -5.08 20.08
N ALA A 59 -12.87 -4.75 19.19
CA ALA A 59 -12.84 -5.30 17.84
C ALA A 59 -12.54 -6.81 17.82
N TRP A 60 -11.67 -7.28 18.72
CA TRP A 60 -11.32 -8.70 18.85
C TRP A 60 -12.47 -9.55 19.42
N GLU A 61 -13.24 -9.01 20.35
CA GLU A 61 -14.42 -9.67 20.92
C GLU A 61 -15.62 -9.65 19.96
N ASN A 62 -15.60 -8.79 18.94
CA ASN A 62 -16.69 -8.66 17.98
C ASN A 62 -16.59 -9.69 16.85
N GLU A 63 -17.46 -10.71 16.88
CA GLU A 63 -17.50 -11.76 15.84
C GLU A 63 -17.76 -11.21 14.43
N LEU A 64 -18.63 -10.21 14.29
CA LEU A 64 -18.92 -9.62 12.97
C LEU A 64 -17.67 -8.96 12.36
N VAL A 65 -16.88 -8.27 13.19
CA VAL A 65 -15.62 -7.64 12.74
C VAL A 65 -14.61 -8.71 12.31
N LYS A 66 -14.44 -9.76 13.12
CA LYS A 66 -13.54 -10.88 12.81
C LYS A 66 -13.95 -11.60 11.53
N GLU A 67 -15.23 -11.94 11.41
CA GLU A 67 -15.75 -12.65 10.25
C GLU A 67 -15.62 -11.80 8.98
N ALA A 68 -15.95 -10.51 9.04
CA ALA A 68 -15.77 -9.59 7.92
C ALA A 68 -14.29 -9.45 7.49
N ALA A 69 -13.36 -9.38 8.45
CA ALA A 69 -11.93 -9.31 8.17
C ALA A 69 -11.41 -10.58 7.48
N ILE A 70 -11.80 -11.76 7.99
CA ILE A 70 -11.40 -13.06 7.40
C ILE A 70 -11.99 -13.20 5.99
N ARG A 71 -13.28 -12.88 5.81
CA ARG A 71 -13.92 -12.92 4.50
C ARG A 71 -13.21 -12.00 3.50
N SER A 72 -12.86 -10.79 3.92
CA SER A 72 -12.12 -9.84 3.09
C SER A 72 -10.74 -10.37 2.70
N LEU A 73 -10.02 -10.98 3.64
CA LEU A 73 -8.70 -11.58 3.39
C LEU A 73 -8.77 -12.72 2.37
N ILE A 74 -9.77 -13.60 2.49
CA ILE A 74 -9.98 -14.72 1.56
C ILE A 74 -10.27 -14.18 0.15
N VAL A 75 -11.22 -13.25 0.05
CA VAL A 75 -11.62 -12.67 -1.24
C VAL A 75 -10.45 -11.93 -1.89
N ALA A 76 -9.72 -11.10 -1.14
CA ALA A 76 -8.57 -10.35 -1.63
C ALA A 76 -7.46 -11.29 -2.12
N SER A 77 -7.17 -12.36 -1.36
CA SER A 77 -6.12 -13.33 -1.73
C SER A 77 -6.47 -14.05 -3.02
N CYS A 78 -7.69 -14.60 -3.13
CA CYS A 78 -8.16 -15.26 -4.35
C CYS A 78 -8.15 -14.29 -5.54
N ALA A 79 -8.70 -13.08 -5.38
CA ALA A 79 -8.72 -12.07 -6.43
C ALA A 79 -7.31 -11.70 -6.90
N SER A 80 -6.38 -11.46 -5.97
CA SER A 80 -4.99 -11.13 -6.30
C SER A 80 -4.28 -12.25 -7.05
N LEU A 81 -4.53 -13.51 -6.68
CA LEU A 81 -3.93 -14.68 -7.33
C LEU A 81 -4.39 -14.78 -8.78
N PHE A 82 -5.70 -14.78 -9.01
CA PHE A 82 -6.26 -14.84 -10.36
C PHE A 82 -5.88 -13.62 -11.19
N ALA A 83 -5.93 -12.41 -10.62
CA ALA A 83 -5.51 -11.19 -11.30
C ALA A 83 -4.04 -11.28 -11.74
N THR A 84 -3.15 -11.78 -10.89
CA THR A 84 -1.72 -11.92 -11.21
C THR A 84 -1.49 -12.95 -12.32
N ILE A 85 -2.16 -14.11 -12.25
CA ILE A 85 -2.06 -15.15 -13.29
C ILE A 85 -2.52 -14.59 -14.64
N LEU A 86 -3.73 -14.02 -14.67
CA LEU A 86 -4.32 -13.48 -15.90
C LEU A 86 -3.50 -12.31 -16.46
N ALA A 87 -3.05 -11.38 -15.61
CA ALA A 87 -2.20 -10.27 -16.02
C ALA A 87 -0.87 -10.76 -16.59
N THR A 88 -0.26 -11.78 -15.99
CA THR A 88 0.99 -12.36 -16.47
C THR A 88 0.80 -13.05 -17.83
N LEU A 89 -0.29 -13.82 -17.99
CA LEU A 89 -0.62 -14.46 -19.28
C LEU A 89 -0.89 -13.42 -20.37
N ALA A 90 -1.64 -12.36 -20.05
CA ALA A 90 -1.88 -11.25 -20.97
C ALA A 90 -0.57 -10.56 -21.37
N ALA A 91 0.29 -10.23 -20.40
CA ALA A 91 1.58 -9.61 -20.65
C ALA A 91 2.47 -10.48 -21.56
N LEU A 92 2.54 -11.79 -21.32
CA LEU A 92 3.28 -12.73 -22.18
C LEU A 92 2.68 -12.81 -23.59
N GLY A 93 1.36 -12.85 -23.70
CA GLY A 93 0.65 -12.86 -24.98
C GLY A 93 0.91 -11.59 -25.81
N THR A 94 0.91 -10.42 -25.18
CA THR A 94 1.12 -9.14 -25.87
C THR A 94 2.58 -8.82 -26.16
N THR A 95 3.53 -9.34 -25.37
CA THR A 95 4.96 -9.06 -25.57
C THR A 95 5.62 -9.99 -26.59
N ARG A 96 5.05 -11.17 -26.84
CA ARG A 96 5.58 -12.14 -27.83
C ARG A 96 4.90 -12.10 -29.21
N THR A 97 3.91 -11.23 -29.42
CA THR A 97 3.31 -11.03 -30.74
C THR A 97 4.19 -10.13 -31.61
N ARG A 98 4.14 -10.33 -32.93
CA ARG A 98 4.85 -9.44 -33.88
C ARG A 98 4.35 -8.01 -33.67
N PRO A 99 5.24 -7.00 -33.68
CA PRO A 99 4.83 -5.61 -33.52
C PRO A 99 3.74 -5.29 -34.54
N TYR A 100 2.63 -4.74 -34.05
CA TYR A 100 1.49 -4.33 -34.86
C TYR A 100 2.00 -3.39 -35.95
N ARG A 101 1.92 -3.84 -37.20
CA ARG A 101 2.18 -2.98 -38.37
C ARG A 101 0.89 -2.22 -38.56
N GLY A 102 0.92 -0.93 -38.23
CA GLY A 102 -0.20 -0.01 -38.50
C GLY A 102 -0.65 -0.10 -39.94
#